data_AF-A0A6C0DT30-F1
#
_entry.id   AF-A0A6C0DT30-F1
#
_cell.length_a   1.000
_cell.length_b   1.000
_cell.length_c   1.000
_cell.angle_alpha   90.00
_cell.angle_beta   90.00
_cell.angle_gamma   90.00
#
_symmetry.space_group_name_H-M   'P 1'
#
loop_
_entity.id
_entity.type
_entity.pdbx_description
1 polymer ?
#
loop_
_entity_poly.entity_id
_entity_poly.type
_entity_poly.pdbx_seq_one_letter_code
_entity_poly.pdbx_strand_id
1 'polypeptide(L)'
;MSQGKPTPVSYQTRQPQSDTQRVFFSSTNYARVLQPLREQYEKRLNRVELPDDVDKRLQKTLQHYMGEVFRINGPSASINMLNQESFRETSMNTDAWLARQTSAPVTQTRGPVSDSIFESVGNRFEREQQSRAPPPAAPGGSVNFAFPQESEEENEDPLEKYERIRKLRDAETKAAVVTTTPNKPRNDILSEPSAPTPTTVLPALQNNNPPAPPLLAPRPQDYVIKQEDVVKYREIESNLYIYSGDRDWLNNRAENRYNFTVAFNPANNSNTATFSPSVKERFKNIVRMELVKVIFSAESLGVTVRQVPAPSGTTVVSDTGRILNVLNYPYLMVRLNEWTGNGYGTNANIDNTFGLIQYDQTWKSDPKADNVGYISMTPRYLKAQRVYAPTPLATLQKLSITLESPDGNPLTSLLDTVEISRIYLAASTAVATAPATSVYSSNPNTESYIFIATKAFFSRFSVAEGDTIQIRGYDVGIDTNVTPSLQNEFNSFINRGEGHVVVGTAWGAGEVALPATPPVFLTDGSNSVGYCNYIVIRSRFADPTTGSTARNYFGGGGSQELLIKTRLEGATQSTNAAALNRNRQSHLTIRVITREMDYGSNVRPDNT
;
A
#
# COMPACT_ATOMS: atom_id res chain seq x y z
N MET A 1 4.06 76.43 -29.01
CA MET A 1 3.04 75.39 -28.75
C MET A 1 3.75 74.09 -28.42
N SER A 2 3.44 73.54 -27.24
CA SER A 2 3.75 72.19 -26.71
C SER A 2 5.20 71.70 -26.71
N GLN A 3 5.91 71.99 -25.61
CA GLN A 3 7.05 71.16 -25.15
C GLN A 3 6.49 70.04 -24.27
N GLY A 4 6.60 68.79 -24.73
CA GLY A 4 6.35 67.60 -23.93
C GLY A 4 7.59 67.21 -23.15
N LYS A 5 7.60 67.49 -21.84
CA LYS A 5 8.58 66.93 -20.89
C LYS A 5 8.30 65.44 -20.71
N PRO A 6 9.30 64.54 -20.85
CA PRO A 6 9.16 63.17 -20.41
C PRO A 6 9.20 63.10 -18.88
N THR A 7 8.17 62.48 -18.31
CA THR A 7 8.00 62.12 -16.90
C THR A 7 9.19 61.26 -16.44
N PRO A 8 9.84 61.54 -15.30
CA PRO A 8 10.83 60.63 -14.75
C PRO A 8 10.13 59.38 -14.22
N VAL A 9 10.47 58.24 -14.80
CA VAL A 9 10.17 56.92 -14.24
C VAL A 9 10.86 56.85 -12.89
N SER A 10 10.06 56.71 -11.82
CA SER A 10 10.57 56.43 -10.50
C SER A 10 11.32 55.09 -10.54
N TYR A 11 12.64 55.16 -10.35
CA TYR A 11 13.40 53.99 -9.94
C TYR A 11 12.83 53.54 -8.58
N GLN A 12 12.00 52.51 -8.58
CA GLN A 12 11.78 51.73 -7.38
C GLN A 12 13.13 51.16 -6.97
N THR A 13 13.66 51.67 -5.87
CA THR A 13 14.84 51.18 -5.19
C THR A 13 14.63 49.70 -4.88
N ARG A 14 15.23 48.82 -5.68
CA ARG A 14 15.44 47.41 -5.35
C ARG A 14 16.50 47.33 -4.24
N GLN A 15 16.14 47.66 -3.00
CA GLN A 15 16.93 47.31 -1.81
C GLN A 15 16.00 47.13 -0.60
N PRO A 16 15.60 45.87 -0.33
CA PRO A 16 15.61 45.40 1.06
C PRO A 16 16.31 44.03 1.24
N GLN A 17 16.70 43.34 0.16
CA GLN A 17 17.22 41.98 0.23
C GLN A 17 18.55 41.84 0.99
N SER A 18 19.44 42.85 0.94
CA SER A 18 20.73 42.79 1.66
C SER A 18 20.55 42.93 3.17
N ASP A 19 19.53 43.65 3.62
CA ASP A 19 19.38 44.01 5.03
C ASP A 19 18.67 42.90 5.80
N THR A 20 17.65 42.28 5.22
CA THR A 20 16.98 41.12 5.84
C THR A 20 17.95 39.95 6.04
N GLN A 21 18.82 39.68 5.06
CA GLN A 21 19.84 38.63 5.16
C GLN A 21 20.85 38.93 6.28
N ARG A 22 21.38 40.17 6.31
CA ARG A 22 22.35 40.59 7.33
C ARG A 22 21.78 40.52 8.75
N VAL A 23 20.54 40.94 8.94
CA VAL A 23 19.90 40.93 10.25
C VAL A 23 19.55 39.50 10.68
N PHE A 24 19.05 38.67 9.76
CA PHE A 24 18.65 37.30 10.06
C PHE A 24 19.84 36.41 10.45
N PHE A 25 20.98 36.53 9.76
CA PHE A 25 22.21 35.80 10.09
C PHE A 25 23.11 36.50 11.11
N SER A 26 22.66 37.59 11.74
CA SER A 26 23.44 38.28 12.77
C SER A 26 23.63 37.41 14.02
N SER A 27 24.77 37.54 14.69
CA SER A 27 25.04 36.84 15.97
C SER A 27 23.99 37.17 17.03
N THR A 28 23.49 38.41 17.03
CA THR A 28 22.40 38.85 17.92
C THR A 28 21.09 38.12 17.63
N ASN A 29 20.71 37.94 16.35
CA ASN A 29 19.49 37.21 16.00
C ASN A 29 19.63 35.70 16.26
N TYR A 30 20.80 35.13 15.97
CA TYR A 30 21.13 33.74 16.30
C TYR A 30 20.96 33.47 17.81
N ALA A 31 21.51 34.34 18.66
CA ALA A 31 21.35 34.22 20.11
C ALA A 31 19.88 34.34 20.57
N ARG A 32 19.09 35.21 19.91
CA ARG A 32 17.65 35.37 20.20
C ARG A 32 16.82 34.12 19.88
N VAL A 33 17.22 33.31 18.89
CA VAL A 33 16.53 32.05 18.55
C VAL A 33 17.09 30.88 19.36
N LEU A 34 18.39 30.88 19.65
CA LEU A 34 19.05 29.81 20.40
C LEU A 34 18.64 29.80 21.88
N GLN A 35 18.52 30.97 22.53
CA GLN A 35 18.23 31.06 23.96
C GLN A 35 16.89 30.39 24.34
N PRO A 36 15.76 30.66 23.65
CA PRO A 36 14.50 29.99 23.95
C PRO A 36 14.52 28.49 23.63
N LEU A 37 15.30 28.06 22.63
CA LEU A 37 15.48 26.62 22.34
C LEU A 37 16.21 25.94 23.50
N ARG A 38 17.23 26.59 24.07
CA ARG A 38 17.95 26.06 25.24
C ARG A 38 17.02 25.88 26.44
N GLU A 39 16.30 26.93 26.79
CA GLU A 39 15.33 26.90 27.89
C GLU A 39 14.24 25.83 27.69
N GLN A 40 13.80 25.62 26.44
CA GLN A 40 12.85 24.56 26.12
C GLN A 40 13.43 23.16 26.40
N TYR A 41 14.67 22.89 26.02
CA TYR A 41 15.29 21.59 26.23
C TYR A 41 15.79 21.36 27.67
N GLU A 42 16.19 22.41 28.38
CA GLU A 42 16.47 22.37 29.83
C GLU A 42 15.24 21.92 30.63
N LYS A 43 14.08 22.55 30.34
CA LYS A 43 12.79 22.16 30.92
C LYS A 43 12.41 20.73 30.55
N ARG A 44 12.60 20.33 29.30
CA ARG A 44 12.20 19.01 28.80
C ARG A 44 13.05 17.86 29.36
N LEU A 45 14.35 18.10 29.56
CA LEU A 45 15.27 17.12 30.11
C LEU A 45 15.32 17.14 31.65
N ASN A 46 14.59 18.07 32.28
CA ASN A 46 14.59 18.32 33.72
C ASN A 46 16.00 18.55 34.26
N ARG A 47 16.78 19.41 33.60
CA ARG A 47 18.15 19.76 34.01
C ARG A 47 18.34 21.27 34.04
N VAL A 48 19.17 21.72 34.99
CA VAL A 48 19.51 23.14 35.17
C VAL A 48 20.36 23.66 34.00
N GLU A 49 21.16 22.79 33.38
CA GLU A 49 21.97 23.11 32.20
C GLU A 49 21.87 21.97 31.17
N LEU A 50 21.95 22.33 29.89
CA LEU A 50 21.96 21.38 28.79
C LEU A 50 23.25 20.57 28.74
N PRO A 51 23.19 19.24 28.54
CA PRO A 51 24.37 18.45 28.24
C PRO A 51 25.14 18.99 27.01
N ASP A 52 26.48 19.00 27.09
CA ASP A 52 27.36 19.56 26.05
C ASP A 52 27.11 19.00 24.64
N ASP A 53 26.74 17.72 24.55
CA ASP A 53 26.43 17.04 23.29
C ASP A 53 25.10 17.50 22.71
N VAL A 54 24.09 17.68 23.56
CA VAL A 54 22.78 18.23 23.17
C VAL A 54 22.91 19.70 22.76
N ASP A 55 23.67 20.51 23.50
CA ASP A 55 23.85 21.93 23.17
C ASP A 55 24.64 22.12 21.86
N LYS A 56 25.73 21.37 21.66
CA LYS A 56 26.47 21.38 20.38
C LYS A 56 25.59 20.93 19.22
N ARG A 57 24.75 19.91 19.43
CA ARG A 57 23.80 19.44 18.41
C ARG A 57 22.77 20.51 18.08
N LEU A 58 22.20 21.16 19.09
CA LEU A 58 21.20 22.20 18.94
C LEU A 58 21.75 23.38 18.13
N GLN A 59 22.94 23.87 18.49
CA GLN A 59 23.62 24.95 17.76
C GLN A 59 23.86 24.60 16.28
N LYS A 60 24.39 23.40 16.00
CA LYS A 60 24.65 22.95 14.62
C LYS A 60 23.36 22.80 13.81
N THR A 61 22.30 22.31 14.45
CA THR A 61 20.99 22.08 13.81
C THR A 61 20.32 23.43 13.50
N LEU A 62 20.37 24.38 14.44
CA LEU A 62 19.86 25.74 14.24
C LEU A 62 20.57 26.44 13.08
N GLN A 63 21.91 26.38 13.04
CA GLN A 63 22.69 26.99 11.96
C GLN A 63 22.31 26.43 10.58
N HIS A 64 22.09 25.12 10.49
CA HIS A 64 21.65 24.47 9.26
C HIS A 64 20.26 24.94 8.81
N TYR A 65 19.28 24.93 9.73
CA TYR A 65 17.91 25.31 9.39
C TYR A 65 17.72 26.81 9.16
N MET A 66 18.50 27.68 9.80
CA MET A 66 18.52 29.10 9.42
C MET A 66 18.97 29.28 7.96
N GLY A 67 19.96 28.51 7.50
CA GLY A 67 20.37 28.50 6.10
C GLY A 67 19.26 28.06 5.15
N GLU A 68 18.62 26.92 5.45
CA GLU A 68 17.55 26.36 4.60
C GLU A 68 16.27 27.20 4.59
N VAL A 69 15.83 27.70 5.75
CA VAL A 69 14.64 28.55 5.87
C VAL A 69 14.82 29.86 5.11
N PHE A 70 16.02 30.47 5.17
CA PHE A 70 16.31 31.66 4.38
C PHE A 70 16.38 31.35 2.88
N ARG A 71 16.93 30.20 2.49
CA ARG A 71 16.99 29.76 1.08
C ARG A 71 15.59 29.66 0.46
N ILE A 72 14.60 29.20 1.23
CA ILE A 72 13.23 28.96 0.75
C ILE A 72 12.37 30.22 0.87
N ASN A 73 12.40 30.89 2.03
CA ASN A 73 11.45 31.95 2.38
C ASN A 73 12.06 33.37 2.37
N GLY A 74 13.39 33.49 2.28
CA GLY A 74 14.15 34.73 2.46
C GLY A 74 13.73 35.94 1.61
N PRO A 75 13.27 35.79 0.35
CA PRO A 75 12.88 36.95 -0.48
C PRO A 75 11.56 37.63 -0.08
N SER A 76 10.72 36.98 0.73
CA SER A 76 9.33 37.40 0.95
C SER A 76 8.88 37.39 2.42
N ALA A 77 9.64 36.78 3.32
CA ALA A 77 9.27 36.63 4.71
C ALA A 77 9.91 37.69 5.63
N SER A 78 9.17 38.09 6.66
CA SER A 78 9.69 38.94 7.74
C SER A 78 10.68 38.16 8.61
N ILE A 79 11.59 38.87 9.29
CA ILE A 79 12.58 38.26 10.21
C ILE A 79 11.87 37.43 11.30
N ASN A 80 10.71 37.89 11.79
CA ASN A 80 9.94 37.17 12.80
C ASN A 80 9.42 35.82 12.27
N MET A 81 8.94 35.78 11.03
CA MET A 81 8.49 34.53 10.39
C MET A 81 9.67 33.58 10.14
N LEU A 82 10.81 34.10 9.66
CA LEU A 82 12.02 33.29 9.45
C LEU A 82 12.55 32.71 10.77
N ASN A 83 12.51 33.48 11.86
CA ASN A 83 12.88 33.02 13.20
C ASN A 83 11.94 31.93 13.72
N GLN A 84 10.62 32.11 13.59
CA GLN A 84 9.62 31.12 13.99
C GLN A 84 9.80 29.80 13.24
N GLU A 85 10.04 29.86 11.94
CA GLU A 85 10.21 28.67 11.12
C GLU A 85 11.53 27.95 11.41
N SER A 86 12.62 28.71 11.60
CA SER A 86 13.92 28.14 12.02
C SER A 86 13.83 27.47 13.38
N PHE A 87 13.09 28.08 14.31
CA PHE A 87 12.82 27.51 15.63
C PHE A 87 12.01 26.20 15.52
N ARG A 88 10.95 26.19 14.72
CA ARG A 88 10.07 25.03 14.50
C ARG A 88 10.83 23.84 13.94
N GLU A 89 11.57 24.04 12.84
CA GLU A 89 12.32 22.97 12.17
C GLU A 89 13.47 22.44 13.04
N THR A 90 14.16 23.33 13.75
CA THR A 90 15.23 22.93 14.70
C THR A 90 14.69 22.08 15.84
N SER A 91 13.52 22.43 16.37
CA SER A 91 12.86 21.67 17.44
C SER A 91 12.46 20.28 16.95
N MET A 92 11.82 20.19 15.78
CA MET A 92 11.40 18.90 15.22
C MET A 92 12.58 17.96 14.97
N ASN A 93 13.70 18.47 14.45
CA ASN A 93 14.88 17.65 14.19
C ASN A 93 15.57 17.19 15.48
N THR A 94 15.72 18.10 16.45
CA THR A 94 16.39 17.81 17.71
C THR A 94 15.57 16.82 18.55
N ASP A 95 14.25 16.90 18.51
CA ASP A 95 13.34 15.92 19.12
C ASP A 95 13.50 14.52 18.51
N ALA A 96 13.55 14.43 17.18
CA ALA A 96 13.75 13.17 16.48
C ALA A 96 15.13 12.56 16.81
N TRP A 97 16.14 13.38 17.07
CA TRP A 97 17.47 12.94 17.47
C TRP A 97 17.50 12.48 18.94
N LEU A 98 16.92 13.23 19.86
CA LEU A 98 16.81 12.84 21.28
C LEU A 98 16.03 11.53 21.46
N ALA A 99 14.95 11.33 20.69
CA ALA A 99 14.18 10.08 20.69
C ALA A 99 15.01 8.87 20.25
N ARG A 100 16.03 9.08 19.40
CA ARG A 100 16.99 8.03 19.00
C ARG A 100 18.10 7.80 20.03
N GLN A 101 18.37 8.76 20.90
CA GLN A 101 19.37 8.61 21.96
C GLN A 101 18.82 7.96 23.23
N THR A 102 17.53 8.13 23.53
CA THR A 102 16.87 7.34 24.58
C THR A 102 16.68 5.87 24.19
N SER A 103 16.93 5.55 22.92
CA SER A 103 17.01 4.20 22.35
C SER A 103 18.46 3.88 21.96
N ALA A 104 19.36 3.76 22.93
CA ALA A 104 20.80 3.54 22.70
C ALA A 104 21.35 2.34 23.52
N PRO A 105 22.56 1.81 23.22
CA PRO A 105 22.76 0.42 22.82
C PRO A 105 23.67 -0.37 23.78
N VAL A 106 23.53 -1.70 23.84
CA VAL A 106 24.52 -2.55 24.55
C VAL A 106 25.60 -2.99 23.55
N THR A 107 26.85 -2.58 23.82
CA THR A 107 28.04 -3.09 23.12
C THR A 107 28.97 -3.76 24.13
N GLN A 108 29.33 -5.03 23.86
CA GLN A 108 30.67 -5.63 23.93
C GLN A 108 30.62 -7.08 24.43
N THR A 109 30.83 -8.05 23.54
CA THR A 109 32.10 -8.79 23.41
C THR A 109 31.99 -9.88 22.34
N ARG A 110 33.14 -10.20 21.76
CA ARG A 110 33.39 -10.96 20.53
C ARG A 110 32.89 -12.42 20.62
N GLY A 111 31.93 -12.79 19.77
CA GLY A 111 31.35 -14.13 19.58
C GLY A 111 30.30 -14.06 18.44
N PRO A 112 30.03 -15.13 17.67
CA PRO A 112 29.49 -15.03 16.32
C PRO A 112 28.06 -14.47 16.31
N VAL A 113 27.82 -13.68 15.26
CA VAL A 113 26.64 -12.89 14.94
C VAL A 113 25.35 -13.70 15.09
N SER A 114 24.39 -13.17 15.86
CA SER A 114 23.06 -13.76 16.03
C SER A 114 22.19 -13.54 14.79
N ASP A 115 22.09 -14.62 14.03
CA ASP A 115 21.09 -14.89 13.00
C ASP A 115 19.67 -14.87 13.60
N SER A 116 18.95 -13.75 13.50
CA SER A 116 17.47 -13.76 13.58
C SER A 116 16.81 -13.93 12.20
N ILE A 117 17.63 -13.96 11.14
CA ILE A 117 17.20 -14.15 9.74
C ILE A 117 17.46 -15.60 9.26
N PHE A 118 18.33 -16.36 9.95
CA PHE A 118 18.64 -17.77 9.62
C PHE A 118 18.33 -18.75 10.76
N GLU A 119 17.51 -18.37 11.74
CA GLU A 119 17.09 -19.29 12.79
C GLU A 119 16.32 -20.49 12.20
N SER A 120 16.81 -21.71 12.49
CA SER A 120 16.19 -22.98 12.11
C SER A 120 14.71 -23.00 12.52
N VAL A 121 13.87 -23.52 11.62
CA VAL A 121 12.41 -23.63 11.80
C VAL A 121 12.06 -24.35 13.11
N GLY A 122 12.89 -25.28 13.58
CA GLY A 122 12.73 -25.95 14.88
C GLY A 122 12.83 -24.98 16.06
N ASN A 123 13.84 -24.11 16.08
CA ASN A 123 14.06 -23.15 17.18
C ASN A 123 13.03 -22.00 17.16
N ARG A 124 12.43 -21.73 16.00
CA ARG A 124 11.33 -20.78 15.86
C ARG A 124 10.01 -21.38 16.35
N PHE A 125 9.76 -22.64 16.02
CA PHE A 125 8.60 -23.40 16.46
C PHE A 125 8.59 -23.65 17.97
N GLU A 126 9.73 -23.98 18.57
CA GLU A 126 9.85 -24.23 20.00
C GLU A 126 9.62 -22.96 20.84
N ARG A 127 10.05 -21.80 20.32
CA ARG A 127 9.76 -20.49 20.92
C ARG A 127 8.30 -20.08 20.76
N GLU A 128 7.68 -20.36 19.61
CA GLU A 128 6.25 -20.14 19.45
C GLU A 128 5.43 -21.08 20.35
N GLN A 129 5.86 -22.32 20.58
CA GLN A 129 5.24 -23.22 21.55
C GLN A 129 5.41 -22.71 22.99
N GLN A 130 6.60 -22.22 23.37
CA GLN A 130 6.82 -21.63 24.69
C GLN A 130 6.03 -20.33 24.90
N SER A 131 5.82 -19.52 23.84
CA SER A 131 4.98 -18.31 23.91
C SER A 131 3.48 -18.60 24.04
N ARG A 132 3.07 -19.83 23.72
CA ARG A 132 1.69 -20.31 23.86
C ARG A 132 1.47 -21.11 25.15
N ALA A 133 2.52 -21.38 25.91
CA ALA A 133 2.38 -21.97 27.23
C ALA A 133 1.78 -20.94 28.19
N PRO A 134 0.72 -21.29 28.96
CA PRO A 134 0.19 -20.40 29.98
C PRO A 134 1.30 -20.08 30.99
N PRO A 135 1.40 -18.83 31.49
CA PRO A 135 2.40 -18.49 32.47
C PRO A 135 2.25 -19.40 33.70
N PRO A 136 3.36 -19.93 34.26
CA PRO A 136 3.28 -20.73 35.46
C PRO A 136 2.60 -19.92 36.56
N ALA A 137 1.67 -20.55 37.27
CA ALA A 137 0.96 -19.92 38.40
C ALA A 137 2.00 -19.32 39.35
N ALA A 138 1.84 -18.04 39.66
CA ALA A 138 2.71 -17.35 40.60
C ALA A 138 2.74 -18.14 41.92
N PRO A 139 3.93 -18.43 42.48
CA PRO A 139 4.00 -19.04 43.79
C PRO A 139 3.30 -18.11 44.78
N GLY A 140 2.35 -18.66 45.54
CA GLY A 140 1.60 -17.92 46.55
C GLY A 140 2.57 -17.16 47.44
N GLY A 141 2.44 -15.82 47.45
CA GLY A 141 3.26 -14.97 48.28
C GLY A 141 3.07 -15.35 49.74
N SER A 142 4.17 -15.58 50.45
CA SER A 142 4.19 -15.71 51.89
C SER A 142 3.56 -14.47 52.54
N VAL A 143 2.63 -14.70 53.47
CA VAL A 143 1.97 -13.67 54.27
C VAL A 143 3.02 -12.80 54.96
N ASN A 144 3.01 -11.50 54.66
CA ASN A 144 3.87 -10.50 55.28
C ASN A 144 3.08 -9.78 56.39
N PHE A 145 3.50 -9.91 57.65
CA PHE A 145 2.84 -9.34 58.83
C PHE A 145 3.28 -7.91 59.16
N ALA A 146 3.78 -7.15 58.18
CA ALA A 146 4.11 -5.75 58.37
C ALA A 146 2.86 -4.89 58.15
N PHE A 147 2.48 -4.13 59.18
CA PHE A 147 1.38 -3.17 59.16
C PHE A 147 1.51 -2.18 57.99
N PRO A 148 0.47 -1.99 57.16
CA PRO A 148 0.44 -0.93 56.17
C PRO A 148 0.27 0.43 56.84
N GLN A 149 1.11 1.37 56.45
CA GLN A 149 1.00 2.78 56.76
C GLN A 149 -0.19 3.36 55.98
N GLU A 150 -1.12 3.99 56.72
CA GLU A 150 -2.41 4.50 56.26
C GLU A 150 -2.28 5.53 55.12
N SER A 151 -3.04 5.34 54.04
CA SER A 151 -3.36 6.37 53.06
C SER A 151 -4.80 6.85 53.29
N GLU A 152 -4.98 8.16 53.38
CA GLU A 152 -6.18 8.89 53.86
C GLU A 152 -7.50 8.70 53.06
N GLU A 153 -7.60 7.71 52.17
CA GLU A 153 -8.81 7.46 51.35
C GLU A 153 -9.76 6.40 51.93
N GLU A 154 -9.43 5.73 53.05
CA GLU A 154 -10.27 4.67 53.65
C GLU A 154 -11.19 5.11 54.80
N ASN A 155 -11.21 6.38 55.21
CA ASN A 155 -12.04 6.87 56.33
C ASN A 155 -13.36 7.56 55.91
N GLU A 156 -13.86 7.33 54.69
CA GLU A 156 -15.20 7.80 54.30
C GLU A 156 -16.26 6.78 54.77
N ASP A 157 -17.19 7.21 55.63
CA ASP A 157 -18.25 6.36 56.19
C ASP A 157 -19.04 5.68 55.03
N PRO A 158 -19.20 4.34 55.03
CA PRO A 158 -19.93 3.60 54.01
C PRO A 158 -21.33 4.16 53.72
N LEU A 159 -21.96 4.80 54.71
CA LEU A 159 -23.27 5.43 54.55
C LEU A 159 -23.20 6.69 53.68
N GLU A 160 -22.17 7.52 53.83
CA GLU A 160 -21.97 8.72 52.99
C GLU A 160 -21.65 8.35 51.54
N LYS A 161 -20.88 7.27 51.34
CA LYS A 161 -20.58 6.74 50.00
C LYS A 161 -21.85 6.25 49.30
N TYR A 162 -22.76 5.61 50.04
CA TYR A 162 -24.05 5.17 49.52
C TYR A 162 -24.98 6.35 49.19
N GLU A 163 -25.05 7.36 50.04
CA GLU A 163 -25.86 8.57 49.79
C GLU A 163 -25.35 9.39 48.60
N ARG A 164 -24.02 9.50 48.43
CA ARG A 164 -23.40 10.15 47.27
C ARG A 164 -23.76 9.44 45.96
N ILE A 165 -23.70 8.11 45.95
CA ILE A 165 -24.05 7.29 44.77
C ILE A 165 -25.54 7.37 44.47
N ARG A 166 -26.40 7.39 45.50
CA ARG A 166 -27.85 7.56 45.33
C ARG A 166 -28.20 8.93 44.73
N LYS A 167 -27.56 10.00 45.22
CA LYS A 167 -27.77 11.37 44.75
C LYS A 167 -27.30 11.58 43.30
N LEU A 168 -26.23 10.91 42.89
CA LEU A 168 -25.77 10.87 41.50
C LEU A 168 -26.79 10.21 40.56
N ARG A 169 -27.37 9.09 40.99
CA ARG A 169 -28.37 8.35 40.21
C ARG A 169 -29.69 9.15 40.04
N ASP A 170 -30.10 9.88 41.07
CA ASP A 170 -31.28 10.76 41.03
C ASP A 170 -31.05 12.03 40.18
N ALA A 171 -29.82 12.54 40.11
CA ALA A 171 -29.45 13.66 39.24
C ALA A 171 -29.42 13.25 37.76
N GLU A 172 -28.96 12.03 37.46
CA GLU A 172 -28.90 11.48 36.11
C GLU A 172 -30.30 11.19 35.55
N THR A 173 -31.21 10.67 36.39
CA THR A 173 -32.63 10.47 36.02
C THR A 173 -33.40 11.79 35.83
N LYS A 174 -33.06 12.85 36.58
CA LYS A 174 -33.63 14.19 36.36
C LYS A 174 -33.13 14.86 35.08
N ALA A 175 -31.90 14.56 34.64
CA ALA A 175 -31.35 15.10 33.38
C ALA A 175 -32.00 14.49 32.13
N ALA A 176 -32.57 13.29 32.22
CA ALA A 176 -33.13 12.54 31.09
C ALA A 176 -34.59 12.91 30.71
N VAL A 177 -35.27 13.81 31.45
CA VAL A 177 -36.71 14.13 31.23
C VAL A 177 -36.93 15.44 30.45
N VAL A 178 -35.88 16.16 30.01
CA VAL A 178 -36.01 17.49 29.37
C VAL A 178 -35.77 17.48 27.85
N THR A 179 -36.08 16.40 27.14
CA THR A 179 -36.06 16.45 25.66
C THR A 179 -37.14 15.57 25.05
N THR A 180 -38.34 16.14 24.86
CA THR A 180 -39.28 15.88 23.75
C THR A 180 -40.54 16.72 23.95
N THR A 181 -40.59 17.91 23.34
CA THR A 181 -41.83 18.64 23.07
C THR A 181 -42.30 18.35 21.64
N PRO A 182 -43.54 17.90 21.40
CA PRO A 182 -44.15 17.93 20.08
C PRO A 182 -44.92 19.25 19.86
N ASN A 183 -44.64 19.87 18.72
CA ASN A 183 -45.33 21.02 18.16
C ASN A 183 -46.83 20.77 17.95
N LYS A 184 -47.66 21.75 18.31
CA LYS A 184 -49.06 21.89 17.89
C LYS A 184 -49.23 23.26 17.22
N PRO A 185 -49.81 23.37 16.02
CA PRO A 185 -50.19 24.67 15.47
C PRO A 185 -51.56 25.11 16.00
N ARG A 186 -51.66 26.42 16.16
CA ARG A 186 -52.75 27.24 16.68
C ARG A 186 -53.77 27.51 15.57
N ASN A 187 -55.06 27.42 15.87
CA ASN A 187 -56.05 28.29 15.26
C ASN A 187 -57.24 28.52 16.20
N ASP A 188 -57.76 29.73 16.09
CA ASP A 188 -58.48 30.52 17.07
C ASP A 188 -60.00 30.54 16.79
N ILE A 189 -60.79 30.74 17.85
CA ILE A 189 -62.10 31.43 17.92
C ILE A 189 -63.34 30.77 17.25
N LEU A 190 -64.29 30.28 18.06
CA LEU A 190 -65.61 30.93 18.26
C LEU A 190 -66.35 30.33 19.48
N SER A 191 -67.00 31.21 20.22
CA SER A 191 -67.76 31.02 21.47
C SER A 191 -69.21 30.59 21.25
N GLU A 192 -69.75 29.72 22.12
CA GLU A 192 -71.19 29.66 22.42
C GLU A 192 -71.44 29.17 23.86
N PRO A 193 -72.43 29.72 24.60
CA PRO A 193 -72.62 29.45 26.03
C PRO A 193 -73.82 28.54 26.35
N SER A 194 -73.67 27.80 27.46
CA SER A 194 -74.69 27.45 28.46
C SER A 194 -75.93 26.60 28.08
N ALA A 195 -75.99 25.36 28.58
CA ALA A 195 -77.23 24.75 29.10
C ALA A 195 -76.92 23.69 30.19
N PRO A 196 -77.74 23.54 31.26
CA PRO A 196 -77.35 22.81 32.48
C PRO A 196 -78.02 21.41 32.67
N THR A 197 -77.24 20.47 33.24
CA THR A 197 -77.60 19.30 34.10
C THR A 197 -78.57 18.21 33.59
N PRO A 198 -78.40 16.91 33.97
CA PRO A 198 -78.57 16.47 35.35
C PRO A 198 -77.65 15.36 35.89
N THR A 199 -77.39 15.49 37.18
CA THR A 199 -76.80 14.53 38.11
C THR A 199 -77.69 13.29 38.24
N THR A 200 -77.14 12.11 37.97
CA THR A 200 -77.79 10.83 38.33
C THR A 200 -76.97 10.17 39.42
N VAL A 201 -77.56 10.07 40.62
CA VAL A 201 -77.05 9.36 41.78
C VAL A 201 -77.24 7.86 41.53
N LEU A 202 -76.16 7.08 41.50
CA LEU A 202 -76.21 5.61 41.51
C LEU A 202 -75.92 5.07 42.93
N PRO A 203 -76.57 3.98 43.37
CA PRO A 203 -76.45 3.47 44.74
C PRO A 203 -75.14 2.70 44.96
N ALA A 204 -74.67 2.69 46.20
CA ALA A 204 -73.47 1.97 46.65
C ALA A 204 -73.61 0.45 46.48
N LEU A 205 -72.64 -0.16 45.80
CA LEU A 205 -72.44 -1.62 45.75
C LEU A 205 -71.86 -2.11 47.08
N GLN A 206 -72.54 -3.09 47.69
CA GLN A 206 -72.10 -3.78 48.90
C GLN A 206 -70.78 -4.51 48.66
N ASN A 207 -69.82 -4.24 49.53
CA ASN A 207 -68.47 -4.76 49.50
C ASN A 207 -68.43 -6.14 50.19
N ASN A 208 -68.70 -7.21 49.44
CA ASN A 208 -68.50 -8.59 49.89
C ASN A 208 -67.35 -9.22 49.08
N ASN A 209 -66.11 -8.82 49.37
CA ASN A 209 -64.93 -9.53 48.89
C ASN A 209 -64.44 -10.50 49.98
N PRO A 210 -64.36 -11.81 49.72
CA PRO A 210 -63.70 -12.74 50.63
C PRO A 210 -62.18 -12.42 50.70
N PRO A 211 -61.52 -12.69 51.83
CA PRO A 211 -60.08 -12.43 51.98
C PRO A 211 -59.28 -13.28 50.98
N ALA A 212 -58.32 -12.64 50.31
CA ALA A 212 -57.43 -13.30 49.35
C ALA A 212 -56.68 -14.47 50.03
N PRO A 213 -56.53 -15.63 49.37
CA PRO A 213 -55.77 -16.74 49.93
C PRO A 213 -54.28 -16.33 50.08
N PRO A 214 -53.57 -16.85 51.09
CA PRO A 214 -52.17 -16.54 51.31
C PRO A 214 -51.34 -16.93 50.08
N LEU A 215 -50.49 -16.01 49.61
CA LEU A 215 -49.52 -16.25 48.55
C LEU A 215 -48.64 -17.44 48.94
N LEU A 216 -48.83 -18.58 48.26
CA LEU A 216 -47.95 -19.73 48.37
C LEU A 216 -46.53 -19.28 47.99
N ALA A 217 -45.54 -19.62 48.82
CA ALA A 217 -44.14 -19.39 48.49
C ALA A 217 -43.82 -20.06 47.14
N PRO A 218 -43.05 -19.39 46.25
CA PRO A 218 -42.73 -19.92 44.92
C PRO A 218 -42.13 -21.32 45.07
N ARG A 219 -42.68 -22.30 44.37
CA ARG A 219 -42.11 -23.65 44.39
C ARG A 219 -40.81 -23.62 43.56
N PRO A 220 -39.81 -24.48 43.86
CA PRO A 220 -38.59 -24.56 43.06
C PRO A 220 -38.85 -24.84 41.56
N GLN A 221 -40.02 -25.39 41.24
CA GLN A 221 -40.50 -25.67 39.88
C GLN A 221 -40.99 -24.41 39.13
N ASP A 222 -41.26 -23.30 39.83
CA ASP A 222 -41.67 -22.03 39.21
C ASP A 222 -40.46 -21.23 38.66
N TYR A 223 -39.23 -21.68 38.97
CA TYR A 223 -37.99 -21.18 38.36
C TYR A 223 -37.61 -22.00 37.12
N VAL A 224 -38.47 -22.02 36.10
CA VAL A 224 -38.01 -22.39 34.76
C VAL A 224 -37.30 -21.17 34.17
N ILE A 225 -36.00 -21.05 34.46
CA ILE A 225 -35.14 -20.08 33.76
C ILE A 225 -35.13 -20.54 32.29
N LYS A 226 -35.79 -19.78 31.40
CA LYS A 226 -35.65 -20.01 29.96
C LYS A 226 -34.16 -19.93 29.67
N GLN A 227 -33.58 -21.04 29.20
CA GLN A 227 -32.22 -21.05 28.74
C GLN A 227 -32.13 -20.02 27.62
N GLU A 228 -31.35 -18.97 27.83
CA GLU A 228 -31.00 -18.05 26.76
C GLU A 228 -30.23 -18.87 25.73
N ASP A 229 -30.89 -19.24 24.64
CA ASP A 229 -30.27 -19.87 23.47
C ASP A 229 -29.49 -18.79 22.70
N VAL A 230 -28.60 -18.10 23.41
CA VAL A 230 -27.71 -17.10 22.83
C VAL A 230 -26.53 -17.88 22.29
N VAL A 231 -26.70 -18.39 21.07
CA VAL A 231 -25.57 -18.84 20.25
C VAL A 231 -24.63 -17.64 20.12
N LYS A 232 -23.53 -17.68 20.86
CA LYS A 232 -22.48 -16.68 20.76
C LYS A 232 -21.74 -16.90 19.45
N TYR A 233 -21.53 -15.80 18.73
CA TYR A 233 -20.75 -15.80 17.51
C TYR A 233 -19.48 -15.00 17.73
N ARG A 234 -18.38 -15.45 17.13
CA ARG A 234 -17.12 -14.72 17.05
C ARG A 234 -16.84 -14.30 15.62
N GLU A 235 -16.24 -13.13 15.46
CA GLU A 235 -15.74 -12.67 14.17
C GLU A 235 -14.29 -13.16 13.99
N ILE A 236 -14.00 -13.74 12.83
CA ILE A 236 -12.65 -14.17 12.44
C ILE A 236 -12.19 -13.32 11.26
N GLU A 237 -11.04 -12.68 11.44
CA GLU A 237 -10.41 -11.84 10.42
C GLU A 237 -9.37 -12.64 9.63
N SER A 238 -9.41 -12.54 8.32
CA SER A 238 -8.45 -13.14 7.40
C SER A 238 -7.97 -12.10 6.40
N ASN A 239 -6.66 -11.99 6.19
CA ASN A 239 -6.10 -11.11 5.16
C ASN A 239 -5.94 -11.89 3.85
N LEU A 240 -6.58 -11.39 2.81
CA LEU A 240 -6.44 -11.85 1.44
C LEU A 240 -5.41 -10.98 0.72
N TYR A 241 -4.31 -11.61 0.29
CA TYR A 241 -3.29 -10.99 -0.55
C TYR A 241 -3.54 -11.37 -2.00
N ILE A 242 -3.74 -10.36 -2.84
CA ILE A 242 -4.08 -10.52 -4.25
C ILE A 242 -2.94 -9.94 -5.07
N TYR A 243 -2.41 -10.72 -6.01
CA TYR A 243 -1.38 -10.31 -6.95
C TYR A 243 -1.90 -10.41 -8.39
N SER A 244 -1.85 -9.31 -9.15
CA SER A 244 -2.39 -9.30 -10.51
C SER A 244 -1.59 -10.19 -11.47
N GLY A 245 -0.33 -10.54 -11.15
CA GLY A 245 0.49 -11.43 -11.98
C GLY A 245 0.10 -12.91 -11.93
N ASP A 246 -0.76 -13.33 -10.98
CA ASP A 246 -1.24 -14.72 -10.88
C ASP A 246 -2.36 -15.05 -11.88
N ARG A 247 -2.76 -14.07 -12.70
CA ARG A 247 -3.81 -14.22 -13.72
C ARG A 247 -3.37 -15.02 -14.93
N ASP A 248 -4.34 -15.39 -15.78
CA ASP A 248 -4.06 -16.20 -16.97
C ASP A 248 -3.66 -15.25 -18.08
N TRP A 249 -2.54 -14.59 -17.85
CA TRP A 249 -2.04 -13.55 -18.73
C TRP A 249 -1.57 -14.13 -20.06
N LEU A 250 -1.50 -15.46 -20.25
CA LEU A 250 -1.12 -16.06 -21.52
C LEU A 250 -2.34 -16.30 -22.43
N ASN A 251 -3.49 -16.71 -21.89
CA ASN A 251 -4.68 -16.97 -22.70
C ASN A 251 -5.73 -15.84 -22.60
N ASN A 252 -5.79 -15.12 -21.47
CA ASN A 252 -6.71 -14.01 -21.27
C ASN A 252 -6.05 -12.68 -21.68
N ARG A 253 -6.50 -12.15 -22.82
CA ARG A 253 -6.09 -10.85 -23.39
C ARG A 253 -7.09 -9.72 -23.13
N ALA A 254 -8.10 -9.93 -22.30
CA ALA A 254 -9.08 -8.90 -21.93
C ALA A 254 -8.73 -8.19 -20.61
N GLU A 255 -7.92 -8.84 -19.75
CA GLU A 255 -7.54 -8.34 -18.43
C GLU A 255 -6.09 -7.79 -18.43
N ASN A 256 -5.82 -6.86 -17.53
CA ASN A 256 -4.49 -6.31 -17.28
C ASN A 256 -4.22 -6.16 -15.77
N ARG A 257 -3.05 -5.65 -15.39
CA ARG A 257 -2.66 -5.43 -13.99
C ARG A 257 -3.56 -4.50 -13.16
N TYR A 258 -4.43 -3.72 -13.78
CA TYR A 258 -5.34 -2.78 -13.12
C TYR A 258 -6.82 -3.15 -13.30
N ASN A 259 -7.12 -4.13 -14.16
CA ASN A 259 -8.46 -4.62 -14.43
C ASN A 259 -8.41 -6.15 -14.59
N PHE A 260 -8.75 -6.88 -13.53
CA PHE A 260 -8.66 -8.34 -13.51
C PHE A 260 -9.63 -8.99 -12.53
N THR A 261 -9.85 -10.30 -12.71
CA THR A 261 -10.75 -11.09 -11.90
C THR A 261 -10.02 -12.05 -10.96
N VAL A 262 -10.51 -12.22 -9.74
CA VAL A 262 -10.13 -13.27 -8.79
C VAL A 262 -11.28 -14.27 -8.63
N ALA A 263 -10.99 -15.55 -8.75
CA ALA A 263 -11.96 -16.63 -8.53
C ALA A 263 -11.79 -17.26 -7.13
N PHE A 264 -12.89 -17.65 -6.49
CA PHE A 264 -12.87 -18.30 -5.18
C PHE A 264 -13.35 -19.73 -5.31
N ASN A 265 -12.64 -20.67 -4.66
CA ASN A 265 -12.94 -22.10 -4.72
C ASN A 265 -13.04 -22.64 -6.16
N PRO A 266 -11.92 -22.66 -6.93
CA PRO A 266 -11.93 -23.08 -8.32
C PRO A 266 -12.13 -24.59 -8.53
N ALA A 267 -12.40 -25.38 -7.49
CA ALA A 267 -12.53 -26.85 -7.56
C ALA A 267 -13.62 -27.35 -8.54
N ASN A 268 -14.59 -26.49 -8.89
CA ASN A 268 -15.60 -26.78 -9.92
C ASN A 268 -15.16 -26.41 -11.36
N ASN A 269 -13.98 -25.80 -11.54
CA ASN A 269 -13.36 -25.52 -12.85
C ASN A 269 -12.25 -26.54 -13.12
N SER A 270 -12.61 -27.82 -13.10
CA SER A 270 -11.72 -28.93 -13.44
C SER A 270 -11.40 -28.92 -14.94
N ASN A 271 -10.26 -28.31 -15.32
CA ASN A 271 -9.36 -28.67 -16.44
C ASN A 271 -8.54 -27.50 -17.02
N THR A 272 -8.70 -26.27 -16.53
CA THR A 272 -7.92 -25.08 -16.98
C THR A 272 -7.30 -24.27 -15.84
N ALA A 273 -7.39 -24.75 -14.60
CA ALA A 273 -7.12 -23.99 -13.38
C ALA A 273 -5.65 -23.93 -12.93
N THR A 274 -4.69 -23.71 -13.83
CA THR A 274 -3.30 -23.45 -13.40
C THR A 274 -2.99 -21.96 -13.25
N PHE A 275 -3.77 -21.08 -13.90
CA PHE A 275 -3.36 -19.68 -14.06
C PHE A 275 -4.46 -18.66 -13.82
N SER A 276 -5.47 -18.87 -12.97
CA SER A 276 -6.35 -17.75 -12.57
C SER A 276 -5.97 -17.28 -11.16
N PRO A 277 -6.01 -15.97 -10.85
CA PRO A 277 -5.83 -15.53 -9.47
C PRO A 277 -6.95 -16.17 -8.69
N SER A 278 -6.62 -17.05 -7.75
CA SER A 278 -7.65 -17.83 -7.07
C SER A 278 -7.33 -18.07 -5.62
N VAL A 279 -8.40 -18.04 -4.82
CA VAL A 279 -8.34 -18.34 -3.40
C VAL A 279 -8.85 -19.75 -3.20
N LYS A 280 -7.99 -20.62 -2.66
CA LYS A 280 -8.34 -22.01 -2.36
C LYS A 280 -9.31 -22.11 -1.18
N GLU A 281 -9.18 -21.21 -0.22
CA GLU A 281 -10.04 -21.16 0.96
C GLU A 281 -11.45 -20.70 0.60
N ARG A 282 -12.45 -21.33 1.24
CA ARG A 282 -13.85 -20.97 1.06
C ARG A 282 -14.33 -20.17 2.26
N PHE A 283 -14.32 -18.85 2.12
CA PHE A 283 -14.92 -17.98 3.12
C PHE A 283 -16.44 -18.16 3.16
N LYS A 284 -16.95 -18.51 4.35
CA LYS A 284 -18.39 -18.67 4.62
C LYS A 284 -18.85 -17.60 5.61
N ASN A 285 -20.12 -17.24 5.56
CA ASN A 285 -20.73 -16.31 6.51
C ASN A 285 -19.95 -14.99 6.64
N ILE A 286 -19.59 -14.39 5.50
CA ILE A 286 -18.82 -13.15 5.44
C ILE A 286 -19.72 -12.01 5.95
N VAL A 287 -19.33 -11.41 7.06
CA VAL A 287 -20.05 -10.27 7.65
C VAL A 287 -19.51 -8.94 7.17
N ARG A 288 -18.22 -8.88 6.84
CA ARG A 288 -17.57 -7.63 6.45
C ARG A 288 -16.35 -7.90 5.58
N MET A 289 -16.10 -6.99 4.65
CA MET A 289 -14.89 -6.97 3.85
C MET A 289 -14.31 -5.57 3.81
N GLU A 290 -13.00 -5.43 3.93
CA GLU A 290 -12.31 -4.15 4.06
C GLU A 290 -11.09 -4.08 3.14
N LEU A 291 -10.96 -3.00 2.37
CA LEU A 291 -9.70 -2.69 1.70
C LEU A 291 -8.68 -2.25 2.76
N VAL A 292 -7.50 -2.87 2.78
CA VAL A 292 -6.43 -2.51 3.72
C VAL A 292 -5.38 -1.66 3.03
N LYS A 293 -4.89 -2.12 1.87
CA LYS A 293 -3.76 -1.51 1.17
C LYS A 293 -3.73 -1.92 -0.29
N VAL A 294 -3.25 -1.02 -1.14
CA VAL A 294 -2.92 -1.30 -2.54
C VAL A 294 -1.49 -0.87 -2.80
N ILE A 295 -0.74 -1.66 -3.55
CA ILE A 295 0.64 -1.38 -3.94
C ILE A 295 0.71 -1.41 -5.47
N PHE A 296 1.27 -0.33 -6.01
CA PHE A 296 1.52 -0.14 -7.43
C PHE A 296 3.02 -0.11 -7.70
N SER A 297 3.41 -0.48 -8.91
CA SER A 297 4.73 -0.12 -9.43
C SER A 297 4.82 1.40 -9.66
N ALA A 298 5.99 1.98 -9.42
CA ALA A 298 6.27 3.40 -9.63
C ALA A 298 6.38 3.81 -11.13
N GLU A 299 5.91 2.97 -12.04
CA GLU A 299 6.03 3.16 -13.48
C GLU A 299 5.16 4.30 -14.02
N SER A 300 5.57 4.85 -15.16
CA SER A 300 4.71 5.74 -15.94
C SER A 300 3.54 4.98 -16.57
N LEU A 301 2.31 5.51 -16.45
CA LEU A 301 1.10 4.94 -17.07
C LEU A 301 1.07 5.13 -18.58
N GLY A 302 1.89 6.03 -19.12
CA GLY A 302 2.01 6.31 -20.55
C GLY A 302 3.34 6.99 -20.90
N VAL A 303 3.59 7.13 -22.20
CA VAL A 303 4.78 7.83 -22.71
C VAL A 303 4.42 9.27 -23.02
N THR A 304 5.18 10.22 -22.48
CA THR A 304 5.09 11.64 -22.85
C THR A 304 6.28 12.01 -23.72
N VAL A 305 6.03 12.58 -24.89
CA VAL A 305 7.08 13.08 -25.78
C VAL A 305 7.16 14.60 -25.65
N ARG A 306 8.29 15.08 -25.14
CA ARG A 306 8.62 16.51 -25.06
C ARG A 306 9.68 16.84 -26.11
N GLN A 307 9.68 18.07 -26.59
CA GLN A 307 10.79 18.62 -27.36
C GLN A 307 11.68 19.44 -26.42
N VAL A 308 12.96 19.11 -26.34
CA VAL A 308 13.94 19.86 -25.53
C VAL A 308 15.13 20.27 -26.41
N PRO A 309 15.80 21.41 -26.13
CA PRO A 309 17.06 21.72 -26.76
C PRO A 309 18.06 20.59 -26.50
N ALA A 310 18.75 20.14 -27.55
CA ALA A 310 19.88 19.25 -27.44
C ALA A 310 20.95 19.88 -26.53
N PRO A 311 21.82 19.07 -25.90
CA PRO A 311 22.93 19.58 -25.10
C PRO A 311 23.85 20.56 -25.86
N SER A 312 23.90 20.46 -27.19
CA SER A 312 24.64 21.36 -28.10
C SER A 312 23.90 22.65 -28.47
N GLY A 313 22.67 22.87 -27.96
CA GLY A 313 21.93 24.13 -28.03
C GLY A 313 21.29 24.50 -29.38
N THR A 314 21.71 23.90 -30.50
CA THR A 314 21.22 24.28 -31.85
C THR A 314 20.18 23.32 -32.44
N THR A 315 20.07 22.10 -31.91
CA THR A 315 19.14 21.07 -32.39
C THR A 315 18.06 20.81 -31.34
N VAL A 316 16.83 20.51 -31.76
CA VAL A 316 15.78 20.05 -30.84
C VAL A 316 15.75 18.54 -30.86
N VAL A 317 15.75 17.92 -29.69
CA VAL A 317 15.65 16.46 -29.53
C VAL A 317 14.40 16.09 -28.77
N SER A 318 13.89 14.89 -29.06
CA SER A 318 12.75 14.35 -28.33
C SER A 318 13.21 13.80 -26.99
N ASP A 319 12.53 14.19 -25.92
CA ASP A 319 12.73 13.75 -24.55
C ASP A 319 11.49 12.99 -24.10
N THR A 320 11.70 11.72 -23.73
CA THR A 320 10.66 10.82 -23.23
C THR A 320 10.87 10.41 -21.78
N GLY A 321 11.73 11.14 -21.04
CA GLY A 321 12.09 10.83 -19.67
C GLY A 321 11.06 11.24 -18.61
N ARG A 322 10.01 11.99 -18.99
CA ARG A 322 8.99 12.42 -18.02
C ARG A 322 8.10 11.26 -17.61
N ILE A 323 8.08 10.99 -16.31
CA ILE A 323 7.28 9.93 -15.70
C ILE A 323 5.94 10.51 -15.25
N LEU A 324 4.86 9.88 -15.70
CA LEU A 324 3.49 10.19 -15.32
C LEU A 324 2.86 8.95 -14.69
N ASN A 325 3.11 8.74 -13.41
CA ASN A 325 2.63 7.58 -12.66
C ASN A 325 1.34 7.87 -11.89
N VAL A 326 0.90 6.91 -11.08
CA VAL A 326 -0.29 7.01 -10.23
C VAL A 326 -0.31 8.21 -9.26
N LEU A 327 0.84 8.82 -8.95
CA LEU A 327 0.94 9.99 -8.08
C LEU A 327 0.49 11.29 -8.74
N ASN A 328 0.27 11.29 -10.06
CA ASN A 328 -0.32 12.43 -10.75
C ASN A 328 -1.80 12.64 -10.39
N TYR A 329 -2.44 11.64 -9.79
CA TYR A 329 -3.81 11.73 -9.35
C TYR A 329 -3.87 12.00 -7.84
N PRO A 330 -4.79 12.87 -7.37
CA PRO A 330 -4.94 13.16 -5.94
C PRO A 330 -5.39 11.94 -5.13
N TYR A 331 -6.14 11.05 -5.76
CA TYR A 331 -6.58 9.75 -5.25
C TYR A 331 -6.84 8.84 -6.44
N LEU A 332 -6.93 7.54 -6.17
CA LEU A 332 -7.43 6.56 -7.13
C LEU A 332 -8.71 5.93 -6.61
N MET A 333 -9.51 5.43 -7.54
CA MET A 333 -10.76 4.75 -7.25
C MET A 333 -10.55 3.23 -7.41
N VAL A 334 -10.95 2.48 -6.38
CA VAL A 334 -11.01 1.01 -6.44
C VAL A 334 -12.47 0.62 -6.61
N ARG A 335 -12.77 -0.04 -7.73
CA ARG A 335 -14.09 -0.58 -8.03
C ARG A 335 -14.04 -2.09 -7.94
N LEU A 336 -15.06 -2.66 -7.29
CA LEU A 336 -15.29 -4.10 -7.22
C LEU A 336 -16.64 -4.36 -7.87
N ASN A 337 -16.72 -5.00 -9.04
CA ASN A 337 -17.99 -5.03 -9.81
C ASN A 337 -19.14 -5.70 -9.06
N GLU A 338 -18.82 -6.61 -8.14
CA GLU A 338 -19.80 -7.29 -7.30
C GLU A 338 -20.41 -6.35 -6.26
N TRP A 339 -19.81 -5.17 -6.00
CA TRP A 339 -20.26 -4.20 -5.00
C TRP A 339 -20.32 -2.76 -5.53
N THR A 340 -21.40 -2.08 -5.17
CA THR A 340 -21.58 -0.66 -5.42
C THR A 340 -21.80 0.06 -4.10
N GLY A 341 -21.44 1.34 -4.03
CA GLY A 341 -21.86 2.21 -2.94
C GLY A 341 -20.97 2.16 -1.71
N ASN A 342 -19.97 3.02 -1.69
CA ASN A 342 -19.24 3.41 -0.47
C ASN A 342 -18.71 4.85 -0.53
N GLY A 343 -18.41 5.35 -1.72
CA GLY A 343 -18.18 6.77 -1.96
C GLY A 343 -19.49 7.55 -2.13
N TYR A 344 -19.47 8.83 -1.78
CA TYR A 344 -20.47 9.80 -2.21
C TYR A 344 -19.74 10.99 -2.80
N GLY A 345 -19.98 11.28 -4.08
CA GLY A 345 -19.29 12.35 -4.80
C GLY A 345 -20.22 13.17 -5.67
N THR A 346 -19.65 14.14 -6.37
CA THR A 346 -20.34 14.90 -7.42
C THR A 346 -20.36 14.16 -8.77
N ASN A 347 -19.75 12.98 -8.84
CA ASN A 347 -19.65 12.13 -10.02
C ASN A 347 -20.24 10.75 -9.69
N ALA A 348 -21.12 10.24 -10.56
CA ALA A 348 -21.71 8.92 -10.46
C ALA A 348 -20.68 7.78 -10.40
N ASN A 349 -19.48 7.98 -10.95
CA ASN A 349 -18.40 7.00 -10.84
C ASN A 349 -17.93 6.83 -9.39
N ILE A 350 -17.81 7.92 -8.62
CA ILE A 350 -17.41 7.90 -7.20
C ILE A 350 -18.45 7.14 -6.37
N ASP A 351 -19.74 7.34 -6.66
CA ASP A 351 -20.83 6.68 -5.94
C ASP A 351 -20.78 5.15 -6.10
N ASN A 352 -20.27 4.68 -7.24
CA ASN A 352 -20.12 3.26 -7.54
C ASN A 352 -18.74 2.68 -7.17
N THR A 353 -17.90 3.41 -6.43
CA THR A 353 -16.61 2.90 -5.95
C THR A 353 -16.72 2.11 -4.65
N PHE A 354 -15.85 1.11 -4.50
CA PHE A 354 -15.66 0.39 -3.24
C PHE A 354 -14.83 1.20 -2.24
N GLY A 355 -13.82 1.91 -2.71
CA GLY A 355 -13.00 2.76 -1.86
C GLY A 355 -12.11 3.72 -2.63
N LEU A 356 -11.81 4.84 -2.00
CA LEU A 356 -10.84 5.83 -2.48
C LEU A 356 -9.51 5.58 -1.79
N ILE A 357 -8.42 5.49 -2.56
CA ILE A 357 -7.08 5.27 -2.05
C ILE A 357 -6.19 6.47 -2.34
N GLN A 358 -5.31 6.80 -1.41
CA GLN A 358 -4.38 7.91 -1.52
C GLN A 358 -2.95 7.46 -1.24
N TYR A 359 -1.99 8.21 -1.77
CA TYR A 359 -0.58 7.95 -1.56
C TYR A 359 -0.23 7.96 -0.06
N ASP A 360 0.40 6.86 0.37
CA ASP A 360 0.98 6.73 1.70
C ASP A 360 2.40 7.28 1.68
N GLN A 361 2.55 8.53 2.12
CA GLN A 361 3.83 9.24 2.14
C GLN A 361 4.90 8.54 3.01
N THR A 362 4.50 7.68 3.94
CA THR A 362 5.44 6.98 4.83
C THR A 362 6.11 5.78 4.16
N TRP A 363 5.63 5.35 2.99
CA TRP A 363 6.11 4.16 2.31
C TRP A 363 6.55 4.48 0.87
N LYS A 364 7.88 4.56 0.69
CA LYS A 364 8.53 4.63 -0.62
C LYS A 364 9.67 3.62 -0.64
N SER A 365 9.59 2.60 -1.51
CA SER A 365 10.57 1.50 -1.52
C SER A 365 11.95 1.96 -1.97
N ASP A 366 12.03 2.93 -2.89
CA ASP A 366 13.27 3.60 -3.27
C ASP A 366 12.99 5.10 -3.51
N PRO A 367 13.46 5.99 -2.62
CA PRO A 367 13.23 7.41 -2.77
C PRO A 367 14.00 8.06 -3.91
N LYS A 368 15.06 7.42 -4.42
CA LYS A 368 15.99 7.98 -5.41
C LYS A 368 15.77 7.44 -6.82
N ALA A 369 15.07 6.33 -6.98
CA ALA A 369 14.75 5.81 -8.30
C ALA A 369 13.46 6.44 -8.84
N ASP A 370 13.56 7.07 -10.01
CA ASP A 370 12.43 7.79 -10.62
C ASP A 370 11.38 6.84 -11.22
N ASN A 371 11.80 5.67 -11.72
CA ASN A 371 10.94 4.68 -12.40
C ASN A 371 11.02 3.26 -11.79
N VAL A 372 11.62 3.09 -10.62
CA VAL A 372 11.83 1.78 -10.00
C VAL A 372 11.25 1.79 -8.60
N GLY A 373 10.75 0.63 -8.18
CA GLY A 373 10.13 0.44 -6.88
C GLY A 373 8.62 0.56 -6.93
N TYR A 374 8.06 0.74 -5.74
CA TYR A 374 6.66 0.58 -5.46
C TYR A 374 6.10 1.76 -4.70
N ILE A 375 4.83 2.06 -4.96
CA ILE A 375 4.03 3.10 -4.35
C ILE A 375 2.91 2.43 -3.57
N SER A 376 2.82 2.73 -2.27
CA SER A 376 1.73 2.28 -1.42
C SER A 376 0.63 3.31 -1.46
N MET A 377 -0.59 2.82 -1.61
CA MET A 377 -1.78 3.60 -1.43
C MET A 377 -2.66 2.97 -0.36
N THR A 378 -3.12 3.80 0.56
CA THR A 378 -3.99 3.40 1.65
C THR A 378 -5.37 4.05 1.49
N PRO A 379 -6.44 3.37 1.90
CA PRO A 379 -7.76 3.98 1.91
C PRO A 379 -7.75 5.20 2.83
N ARG A 380 -8.20 6.35 2.32
CA ARG A 380 -8.33 7.59 3.08
C ARG A 380 -9.77 8.05 2.91
N TYR A 381 -10.44 8.32 4.03
CA TYR A 381 -11.85 8.72 4.13
C TYR A 381 -12.84 7.57 3.96
N LEU A 382 -13.71 7.43 4.98
CA LEU A 382 -14.70 6.34 5.16
C LEU A 382 -14.05 4.96 5.33
N LYS A 383 -14.75 4.06 6.05
CA LYS A 383 -14.30 2.68 6.13
C LYS A 383 -14.48 2.10 4.74
N ALA A 384 -13.38 1.86 4.00
CA ALA A 384 -13.39 1.26 2.67
C ALA A 384 -13.85 -0.21 2.75
N GLN A 385 -15.11 -0.39 3.15
CA GLN A 385 -15.64 -1.62 3.68
C GLN A 385 -17.05 -1.85 3.19
N ARG A 386 -17.39 -3.11 2.98
CA ARG A 386 -18.76 -3.57 2.81
C ARG A 386 -19.18 -4.35 4.04
N VAL A 387 -20.28 -3.95 4.66
CA VAL A 387 -20.90 -4.67 5.78
C VAL A 387 -22.14 -5.41 5.27
N TYR A 388 -22.23 -6.70 5.56
CA TYR A 388 -23.38 -7.55 5.25
C TYR A 388 -24.22 -7.69 6.51
N ALA A 389 -25.21 -6.81 6.66
CA ALA A 389 -26.14 -6.80 7.79
C ALA A 389 -27.59 -6.64 7.29
N PRO A 390 -28.57 -7.28 7.95
CA PRO A 390 -28.40 -8.21 9.08
C PRO A 390 -27.90 -9.61 8.67
N THR A 391 -28.01 -9.96 7.39
CA THR A 391 -27.67 -11.30 6.87
C THR A 391 -26.24 -11.31 6.30
N PRO A 392 -25.33 -12.16 6.82
CA PRO A 392 -23.99 -12.34 6.25
C PRO A 392 -24.05 -12.88 4.82
N LEU A 393 -23.05 -12.55 4.00
CA LEU A 393 -22.88 -13.16 2.69
C LEU A 393 -22.43 -14.62 2.84
N ALA A 394 -23.22 -15.55 2.28
CA ALA A 394 -22.99 -16.97 2.46
C ALA A 394 -21.62 -17.45 1.94
N THR A 395 -21.18 -16.97 0.78
CA THR A 395 -19.89 -17.29 0.15
C THR A 395 -19.54 -16.23 -0.88
N LEU A 396 -18.24 -16.01 -1.12
CA LEU A 396 -17.76 -15.25 -2.27
C LEU A 396 -17.37 -16.22 -3.39
N GLN A 397 -17.77 -15.94 -4.64
CA GLN A 397 -17.45 -16.79 -5.80
C GLN A 397 -16.42 -16.14 -6.72
N LYS A 398 -16.56 -14.84 -6.93
CA LYS A 398 -15.73 -14.05 -7.84
C LYS A 398 -15.57 -12.65 -7.26
N LEU A 399 -14.43 -12.02 -7.57
CA LEU A 399 -14.17 -10.62 -7.29
C LEU A 399 -13.51 -9.99 -8.51
N SER A 400 -14.19 -9.04 -9.15
CA SER A 400 -13.69 -8.31 -10.32
C SER A 400 -13.16 -6.95 -9.88
N ILE A 401 -11.87 -6.71 -10.05
CA ILE A 401 -11.18 -5.52 -9.55
C ILE A 401 -10.85 -4.60 -10.72
N THR A 402 -11.27 -3.35 -10.62
CA THR A 402 -10.89 -2.28 -11.56
C THR A 402 -10.33 -1.09 -10.79
N LEU A 403 -9.18 -0.59 -11.25
CA LEU A 403 -8.52 0.59 -10.70
C LEU A 403 -8.65 1.74 -11.68
N GLU A 404 -9.19 2.86 -11.18
CA GLU A 404 -9.64 3.98 -12.00
C GLU A 404 -9.03 5.30 -11.52
N SER A 405 -8.85 6.23 -12.45
CA SER A 405 -8.57 7.64 -12.15
C SER A 405 -9.78 8.29 -11.48
N PRO A 406 -9.65 9.47 -10.86
CA PRO A 406 -10.78 10.24 -10.28
C PRO A 406 -11.95 10.50 -11.24
N ASP A 407 -11.71 10.51 -12.54
CA ASP A 407 -12.74 10.73 -13.56
C ASP A 407 -13.59 9.46 -13.82
N GLY A 408 -13.14 8.31 -13.33
CA GLY A 408 -13.75 6.99 -13.55
C GLY A 408 -13.27 6.27 -14.80
N ASN A 409 -12.18 6.75 -15.41
CA ASN A 409 -11.51 6.05 -16.49
C ASN A 409 -10.53 5.02 -15.92
N PRO A 410 -10.35 3.85 -16.54
CA PRO A 410 -9.33 2.90 -16.13
C PRO A 410 -7.93 3.54 -16.20
N LEU A 411 -7.04 3.18 -15.26
CA LEU A 411 -5.66 3.72 -15.23
C LEU A 411 -4.89 3.45 -16.53
N THR A 412 -5.11 2.28 -17.13
CA THR A 412 -4.64 1.96 -18.47
C THR A 412 -5.57 0.95 -19.12
N SER A 413 -5.78 1.09 -20.43
CA SER A 413 -6.41 0.06 -21.27
C SER A 413 -5.39 -0.83 -21.96
N LEU A 414 -4.10 -0.49 -21.86
CA LEU A 414 -3.03 -1.29 -22.47
C LEU A 414 -2.90 -2.63 -21.76
N LEU A 415 -2.57 -3.66 -22.54
CA LEU A 415 -2.13 -4.93 -21.99
C LEU A 415 -0.74 -4.77 -21.39
N ASP A 416 -0.55 -5.44 -20.27
CA ASP A 416 0.71 -5.47 -19.54
C ASP A 416 1.57 -6.70 -19.88
N THR A 417 1.12 -7.49 -20.86
CA THR A 417 1.85 -8.57 -21.50
C THR A 417 2.37 -8.13 -22.85
N VAL A 418 3.58 -8.56 -23.18
CA VAL A 418 4.19 -8.30 -24.47
C VAL A 418 4.25 -9.59 -25.26
N GLU A 419 3.61 -9.63 -26.43
CA GLU A 419 3.65 -10.82 -27.30
C GLU A 419 5.03 -10.96 -27.94
N ILE A 420 5.57 -12.17 -27.84
CA ILE A 420 6.86 -12.50 -28.41
C ILE A 420 6.65 -12.87 -29.87
N SER A 421 7.39 -12.19 -30.73
CA SER A 421 7.48 -12.48 -32.15
C SER A 421 8.55 -13.54 -32.38
N ARG A 422 9.79 -13.23 -31.97
CA ARG A 422 10.94 -14.12 -32.13
C ARG A 422 11.96 -13.94 -31.02
N ILE A 423 12.82 -14.94 -30.81
CA ILE A 423 13.99 -14.89 -29.95
C ILE A 423 15.23 -15.14 -30.80
N TYR A 424 16.30 -14.38 -30.53
CA TYR A 424 17.61 -14.49 -31.17
C TYR A 424 18.71 -14.56 -30.11
N LEU A 425 19.78 -15.30 -30.39
CA LEU A 425 21.03 -15.12 -29.65
C LEU A 425 21.75 -13.88 -30.17
N ALA A 426 22.51 -13.19 -29.31
CA ALA A 426 23.27 -11.98 -29.67
C ALA A 426 24.16 -12.13 -30.91
N ALA A 427 24.69 -13.33 -31.18
CA ALA A 427 25.54 -13.60 -32.33
C ALA A 427 24.78 -13.52 -33.66
N SER A 428 23.45 -13.46 -33.61
CA SER A 428 22.56 -13.32 -34.75
C SER A 428 22.34 -11.84 -35.13
N THR A 429 22.72 -10.90 -34.26
CA THR A 429 22.57 -9.45 -34.46
C THR A 429 23.89 -8.76 -34.81
N ALA A 430 25.00 -9.50 -34.81
CA ALA A 430 26.32 -9.00 -35.23
C ALA A 430 26.50 -9.17 -36.75
N VAL A 431 26.60 -8.04 -37.47
CA VAL A 431 26.94 -8.04 -38.91
C VAL A 431 28.46 -7.93 -39.05
N ALA A 432 29.09 -8.85 -39.80
CA ALA A 432 30.56 -8.89 -39.98
C ALA A 432 31.15 -7.62 -40.66
N THR A 433 30.32 -6.81 -41.32
CA THR A 433 30.72 -5.66 -42.15
C THR A 433 30.17 -4.32 -41.68
N ALA A 434 29.42 -4.26 -40.57
CA ALA A 434 28.91 -3.02 -39.99
C ALA A 434 29.13 -3.04 -38.47
N PRO A 435 29.44 -1.91 -37.82
CA PRO A 435 29.54 -1.88 -36.37
C PRO A 435 28.23 -2.38 -35.78
N ALA A 436 28.30 -3.44 -34.97
CA ALA A 436 27.13 -3.96 -34.30
C ALA A 436 26.54 -2.84 -33.44
N THR A 437 25.31 -2.44 -33.73
CA THR A 437 24.73 -1.17 -33.24
C THR A 437 24.25 -1.25 -31.78
N SER A 438 24.16 -2.46 -31.23
CA SER A 438 23.84 -2.71 -29.82
C SER A 438 25.08 -3.16 -29.04
N VAL A 439 25.29 -2.61 -27.85
CA VAL A 439 26.39 -3.00 -26.95
C VAL A 439 26.29 -4.47 -26.50
N TYR A 440 25.09 -5.07 -26.57
CA TYR A 440 24.81 -6.45 -26.17
C TYR A 440 25.07 -7.49 -27.26
N SER A 441 25.51 -7.06 -28.45
CA SER A 441 25.78 -7.94 -29.59
C SER A 441 27.15 -8.63 -29.54
N SER A 442 28.13 -8.06 -28.81
CA SER A 442 29.53 -8.50 -28.88
C SER A 442 30.29 -8.47 -27.56
N ASN A 443 29.80 -7.75 -26.54
CA ASN A 443 30.41 -7.64 -25.22
C ASN A 443 29.55 -8.41 -24.20
N PRO A 444 30.10 -9.13 -23.19
CA PRO A 444 31.51 -9.54 -23.07
C PRO A 444 31.93 -10.58 -24.11
N ASN A 445 30.97 -11.24 -24.76
CA ASN A 445 31.19 -12.03 -25.97
C ASN A 445 29.91 -12.02 -26.82
N THR A 446 30.03 -12.47 -28.07
CA THR A 446 28.96 -12.42 -29.09
C THR A 446 27.69 -13.21 -28.74
N GLU A 447 27.68 -14.02 -27.69
CA GLU A 447 26.55 -14.93 -27.42
C GLU A 447 26.04 -14.80 -25.97
N SER A 448 26.57 -13.84 -25.21
CA SER A 448 26.24 -13.63 -23.79
C SER A 448 24.81 -13.17 -23.54
N TYR A 449 24.12 -12.70 -24.57
CA TYR A 449 22.80 -12.12 -24.47
C TYR A 449 21.81 -12.76 -25.44
N ILE A 450 20.53 -12.62 -25.11
CA ILE A 450 19.40 -13.10 -25.89
C ILE A 450 18.49 -11.91 -26.13
N PHE A 451 18.14 -11.71 -27.39
CA PHE A 451 17.23 -10.68 -27.85
C PHE A 451 15.85 -11.28 -28.07
N ILE A 452 14.83 -10.71 -27.44
CA ILE A 452 13.44 -11.10 -27.57
C ILE A 452 12.75 -10.00 -28.39
N ALA A 453 12.46 -10.30 -29.66
CA ALA A 453 11.68 -9.46 -30.53
C ALA A 453 10.20 -9.59 -30.19
N THR A 454 9.50 -8.47 -30.11
CA THR A 454 8.08 -8.41 -29.76
C THR A 454 7.25 -8.16 -31.00
N LYS A 455 5.99 -8.64 -31.02
CA LYS A 455 5.12 -8.44 -32.20
C LYS A 455 4.72 -6.99 -32.38
N ALA A 456 4.57 -6.25 -31.28
CA ALA A 456 4.27 -4.84 -31.27
C ALA A 456 5.30 -4.07 -30.45
N PHE A 457 5.40 -2.76 -30.73
CA PHE A 457 6.15 -1.85 -29.88
C PHE A 457 5.51 -1.75 -28.50
N PHE A 458 6.33 -1.69 -27.46
CA PHE A 458 5.93 -1.48 -26.08
C PHE A 458 6.59 -0.22 -25.51
N SER A 459 5.95 0.37 -24.50
CA SER A 459 6.46 1.56 -23.82
C SER A 459 7.77 1.25 -23.08
N ARG A 460 8.75 2.15 -23.14
CA ARG A 460 9.99 2.07 -22.35
C ARG A 460 9.80 1.94 -20.84
N PHE A 461 8.59 2.25 -20.34
CA PHE A 461 8.24 2.16 -18.93
C PHE A 461 7.66 0.81 -18.54
N SER A 462 7.13 0.05 -19.51
CA SER A 462 6.52 -1.26 -19.26
C SER A 462 7.54 -2.37 -18.99
N VAL A 463 8.75 -2.21 -19.53
CA VAL A 463 9.90 -3.09 -19.32
C VAL A 463 11.15 -2.21 -19.26
N ALA A 464 11.85 -2.23 -18.14
CA ALA A 464 13.11 -1.51 -17.93
C ALA A 464 14.24 -2.45 -17.50
N GLU A 465 15.48 -1.96 -17.61
CA GLU A 465 16.64 -2.66 -17.06
C GLU A 465 16.47 -2.90 -15.56
N GLY A 466 16.84 -4.11 -15.11
CA GLY A 466 16.65 -4.58 -13.74
C GLY A 466 15.28 -5.22 -13.47
N ASP A 467 14.29 -5.06 -14.35
CA ASP A 467 13.02 -5.74 -14.21
C ASP A 467 13.16 -7.25 -14.48
N THR A 468 12.31 -8.06 -13.86
CA THR A 468 12.19 -9.50 -14.06
C THR A 468 10.96 -9.79 -14.90
N ILE A 469 11.18 -10.37 -16.09
CA ILE A 469 10.11 -10.81 -16.98
C ILE A 469 9.92 -12.33 -16.89
N GLN A 470 8.68 -12.80 -16.95
CA GLN A 470 8.37 -14.22 -17.08
C GLN A 470 7.87 -14.47 -18.50
N ILE A 471 8.49 -15.43 -19.19
CA ILE A 471 8.07 -15.86 -20.53
C ILE A 471 7.29 -17.17 -20.40
N ARG A 472 6.19 -17.30 -21.15
CA ARG A 472 5.43 -18.54 -21.25
C ARG A 472 4.97 -18.77 -22.69
N GLY A 473 4.71 -20.04 -23.01
CA GLY A 473 4.22 -20.47 -24.32
C GLY A 473 5.28 -20.44 -25.42
N TYR A 474 6.55 -20.21 -25.07
CA TYR A 474 7.62 -20.24 -26.04
C TYR A 474 7.98 -21.69 -26.40
N ASP A 475 8.07 -21.96 -27.69
CA ASP A 475 8.55 -23.23 -28.22
C ASP A 475 9.38 -22.95 -29.47
N VAL A 476 10.63 -23.45 -29.45
CA VAL A 476 11.54 -23.40 -30.60
C VAL A 476 11.08 -24.30 -31.76
N GLY A 477 10.17 -25.24 -31.49
CA GLY A 477 9.60 -26.17 -32.45
C GLY A 477 10.56 -27.28 -32.88
N ILE A 478 10.05 -28.21 -33.68
CA ILE A 478 10.81 -29.38 -34.15
C ILE A 478 11.70 -28.98 -35.33
N ASP A 479 12.95 -29.41 -35.29
CA ASP A 479 13.95 -29.27 -36.37
C ASP A 479 14.79 -30.54 -36.49
N THR A 480 15.14 -30.93 -37.71
CA THR A 480 15.93 -32.14 -37.99
C THR A 480 17.40 -32.01 -37.60
N ASN A 481 17.91 -30.78 -37.48
CA ASN A 481 19.31 -30.49 -37.16
C ASN A 481 19.53 -30.17 -35.68
N VAL A 482 18.47 -30.01 -34.89
CA VAL A 482 18.55 -29.73 -33.46
C VAL A 482 18.05 -30.95 -32.69
N THR A 483 18.88 -31.48 -31.79
CA THR A 483 18.49 -32.65 -30.98
C THR A 483 17.31 -32.31 -30.05
N PRO A 484 16.40 -33.26 -29.77
CA PRO A 484 15.27 -33.03 -28.86
C PRO A 484 15.72 -32.60 -27.45
N SER A 485 16.86 -33.11 -26.97
CA SER A 485 17.45 -32.68 -25.70
C SER A 485 17.83 -31.21 -25.68
N LEU A 486 18.43 -30.70 -26.77
CA LEU A 486 18.82 -29.30 -26.91
C LEU A 486 17.59 -28.38 -27.02
N GLN A 487 16.57 -28.80 -27.77
CA GLN A 487 15.28 -28.09 -27.84
C GLN A 487 14.63 -27.97 -26.45
N ASN A 488 14.54 -29.08 -25.73
CA ASN A 488 13.97 -29.13 -24.39
C ASN A 488 14.77 -28.28 -23.40
N GLU A 489 16.09 -28.29 -23.47
CA GLU A 489 16.96 -27.46 -22.64
C GLU A 489 16.70 -25.96 -22.87
N PHE A 490 16.66 -25.51 -24.13
CA PHE A 490 16.39 -24.12 -24.47
C PHE A 490 14.96 -23.71 -24.07
N ASN A 491 13.97 -24.52 -24.41
CA ASN A 491 12.57 -24.27 -24.05
C ASN A 491 12.37 -24.21 -22.53
N SER A 492 13.04 -25.10 -21.76
CA SER A 492 12.98 -25.09 -20.29
C SER A 492 13.62 -23.83 -19.71
N PHE A 493 14.75 -23.39 -20.28
CA PHE A 493 15.40 -22.16 -19.86
C PHE A 493 14.54 -20.93 -20.14
N ILE A 494 14.02 -20.78 -21.36
CA ILE A 494 13.20 -19.62 -21.73
C ILE A 494 11.90 -19.57 -20.93
N ASN A 495 11.21 -20.69 -20.71
CA ASN A 495 9.92 -20.73 -20.01
C ASN A 495 10.03 -20.89 -18.48
N ARG A 496 11.22 -20.71 -17.89
CA ARG A 496 11.44 -20.93 -16.45
C ARG A 496 10.56 -20.05 -15.56
N GLY A 497 10.05 -20.62 -14.47
CA GLY A 497 9.14 -19.95 -13.53
C GLY A 497 9.76 -18.78 -12.76
N GLU A 498 11.09 -18.81 -12.56
CA GLU A 498 11.85 -17.72 -11.93
C GLU A 498 11.92 -16.46 -12.81
N GLY A 499 11.71 -16.59 -14.13
CA GLY A 499 11.78 -15.49 -15.09
C GLY A 499 13.21 -15.14 -15.49
N HIS A 500 13.37 -13.98 -16.11
CA HIS A 500 14.64 -13.47 -16.64
C HIS A 500 14.80 -12.01 -16.27
N VAL A 501 16.00 -11.64 -15.81
CA VAL A 501 16.35 -10.25 -15.57
C VAL A 501 16.64 -9.57 -16.90
N VAL A 502 15.98 -8.45 -17.12
CA VAL A 502 16.18 -7.56 -18.26
C VAL A 502 17.45 -6.77 -18.02
N VAL A 503 18.39 -6.87 -18.95
CA VAL A 503 19.65 -6.10 -18.93
C VAL A 503 19.59 -4.89 -19.86
N GLY A 504 18.62 -4.86 -20.76
CA GLY A 504 18.43 -3.74 -21.66
C GLY A 504 17.18 -3.88 -22.51
N THR A 505 16.86 -2.81 -23.22
CA THR A 505 15.84 -2.80 -24.27
C THR A 505 16.46 -2.21 -25.52
N ALA A 506 15.92 -2.53 -26.68
CA ALA A 506 16.38 -1.95 -27.93
C ALA A 506 15.19 -1.70 -28.87
N TRP A 507 15.45 -0.97 -29.94
CA TRP A 507 14.54 -0.84 -31.06
C TRP A 507 15.23 -1.10 -32.40
N GLY A 508 14.51 -1.73 -33.32
CA GLY A 508 14.98 -1.96 -34.69
C GLY A 508 13.99 -1.39 -35.71
N ALA A 509 14.51 -0.87 -36.83
CA ALA A 509 13.69 -0.44 -37.96
C ALA A 509 13.19 -1.69 -38.72
N GLY A 510 11.92 -2.03 -38.54
CA GLY A 510 11.25 -3.16 -39.17
C GLY A 510 9.78 -3.18 -38.77
N GLU A 511 8.89 -3.48 -39.72
CA GLU A 511 7.44 -3.53 -39.50
C GLU A 511 7.03 -4.46 -38.35
N VAL A 512 5.83 -4.22 -37.84
CA VAL A 512 5.03 -5.05 -36.90
C VAL A 512 4.87 -6.52 -37.38
N ALA A 513 5.24 -6.82 -38.63
CA ALA A 513 5.28 -8.16 -39.19
C ALA A 513 6.62 -8.86 -38.90
N LEU A 514 6.54 -10.12 -38.42
CA LEU A 514 7.66 -11.05 -38.19
C LEU A 514 8.80 -10.80 -39.20
N PRO A 515 9.96 -10.22 -38.81
CA PRO A 515 11.07 -10.13 -39.73
C PRO A 515 11.51 -11.57 -40.02
N ALA A 516 11.48 -11.96 -41.30
CA ALA A 516 11.87 -13.29 -41.76
C ALA A 516 13.33 -13.60 -41.44
N THR A 517 14.14 -12.56 -41.22
CA THR A 517 15.56 -12.60 -40.92
C THR A 517 15.89 -11.84 -39.62
N PRO A 518 16.99 -12.17 -38.94
CA PRO A 518 17.50 -11.38 -37.82
C PRO A 518 17.65 -9.89 -38.20
N PRO A 519 17.40 -8.96 -37.27
CA PRO A 519 17.54 -7.53 -37.54
C PRO A 519 19.01 -7.17 -37.81
N VAL A 520 19.25 -6.46 -38.92
CA VAL A 520 20.58 -5.99 -39.33
C VAL A 520 21.03 -4.78 -38.51
N PHE A 521 20.08 -4.00 -37.95
CA PHE A 521 20.36 -2.81 -37.15
C PHE A 521 19.43 -2.73 -35.93
N LEU A 522 20.02 -2.69 -34.73
CA LEU A 522 19.35 -2.50 -33.44
C LEU A 522 19.97 -1.35 -32.67
N THR A 523 19.19 -0.34 -32.31
CA THR A 523 19.66 0.75 -31.46
C THR A 523 19.24 0.48 -30.02
N ASP A 524 20.19 0.53 -29.08
CA ASP A 524 19.89 0.35 -27.66
C ASP A 524 18.98 1.48 -27.13
N GLY A 525 18.12 1.12 -26.18
CA GLY A 525 17.11 1.99 -25.61
C GLY A 525 15.83 2.11 -26.44
N SER A 526 15.08 3.17 -26.20
CA SER A 526 13.84 3.49 -26.91
C SER A 526 14.10 4.32 -28.16
N ASN A 527 13.17 4.27 -29.11
CA ASN A 527 13.14 5.23 -30.22
C ASN A 527 12.84 6.67 -29.74
N SER A 528 12.83 7.63 -30.67
CA SER A 528 12.59 9.06 -30.38
C SER A 528 11.23 9.36 -29.75
N VAL A 529 10.27 8.44 -29.85
CA VAL A 529 8.94 8.56 -29.25
C VAL A 529 8.74 7.66 -28.03
N GLY A 530 9.81 7.04 -27.51
CA GLY A 530 9.83 6.35 -26.21
C GLY A 530 9.30 4.91 -26.23
N TYR A 531 9.36 4.25 -27.40
CA TYR A 531 8.94 2.87 -27.57
C TYR A 531 10.11 1.96 -27.95
N CYS A 532 10.02 0.70 -27.53
CA CYS A 532 10.97 -0.37 -27.80
C CYS A 532 10.22 -1.55 -28.46
N ASN A 533 10.94 -2.42 -29.18
CA ASN A 533 10.39 -3.68 -29.69
C ASN A 533 11.34 -4.88 -29.48
N TYR A 534 12.40 -4.67 -28.69
CA TYR A 534 13.31 -5.71 -28.26
C TYR A 534 13.53 -5.63 -26.75
N ILE A 535 13.48 -6.79 -26.11
CA ILE A 535 13.91 -6.98 -24.72
C ILE A 535 15.22 -7.77 -24.76
N VAL A 536 16.22 -7.34 -24.02
CA VAL A 536 17.51 -8.01 -23.91
C VAL A 536 17.61 -8.67 -22.54
N ILE A 537 17.87 -9.97 -22.53
CA ILE A 537 18.13 -10.75 -21.32
C ILE A 537 19.51 -11.39 -21.39
N ARG A 538 20.07 -11.70 -20.23
CA ARG A 538 21.30 -12.50 -20.13
C ARG A 538 21.06 -13.95 -20.57
N SER A 539 22.06 -14.51 -21.25
CA SER A 539 22.16 -15.96 -21.45
C SER A 539 22.61 -16.65 -20.15
N ARG A 540 22.87 -17.96 -20.24
CA ARG A 540 23.31 -18.77 -19.11
C ARG A 540 24.80 -18.64 -18.86
N PHE A 541 25.15 -18.55 -17.59
CA PHE A 541 26.53 -18.55 -17.10
C PHE A 541 26.68 -19.72 -16.12
N ALA A 542 27.90 -20.19 -15.97
CA ALA A 542 28.25 -21.16 -14.94
C ALA A 542 27.94 -20.59 -13.55
N ASP A 543 27.71 -21.50 -12.62
CA ASP A 543 27.49 -21.12 -11.23
C ASP A 543 28.79 -20.52 -10.66
N PRO A 544 28.80 -19.23 -10.26
CA PRO A 544 30.00 -18.61 -9.72
C PRO A 544 30.48 -19.28 -8.43
N THR A 545 29.61 -19.99 -7.69
CA THR A 545 30.00 -20.73 -6.48
C THR A 545 30.90 -21.93 -6.78
N THR A 546 30.90 -22.43 -8.02
CA THR A 546 31.85 -23.47 -8.46
C THR A 546 33.17 -22.86 -8.94
N GLY A 547 33.39 -21.56 -8.76
CA GLY A 547 34.60 -20.84 -9.17
C GLY A 547 34.66 -20.50 -10.66
N SER A 548 33.58 -20.73 -11.42
CA SER A 548 33.53 -20.42 -12.84
C SER A 548 32.49 -19.34 -13.12
N THR A 549 32.92 -18.27 -13.79
CA THR A 549 32.02 -17.24 -14.36
C THR A 549 31.87 -17.40 -15.86
N ALA A 550 32.37 -18.50 -16.42
CA ALA A 550 32.32 -18.78 -17.84
C ALA A 550 30.89 -18.97 -18.32
N ARG A 551 30.69 -18.84 -19.62
CA ARG A 551 29.41 -19.06 -20.27
C ARG A 551 29.01 -20.53 -20.23
N ASN A 552 27.72 -20.81 -20.05
CA ASN A 552 27.16 -22.16 -20.08
C ASN A 552 26.32 -22.37 -21.35
N TYR A 553 26.97 -22.85 -22.40
CA TYR A 553 26.41 -23.04 -23.74
C TYR A 553 25.22 -24.01 -23.75
N PHE A 554 24.21 -23.75 -24.57
CA PHE A 554 23.16 -24.74 -24.86
C PHE A 554 23.76 -25.98 -25.53
N GLY A 555 23.40 -27.17 -25.04
CA GLY A 555 23.98 -28.44 -25.51
C GLY A 555 25.42 -28.69 -25.07
N GLY A 556 25.95 -27.91 -24.12
CA GLY A 556 27.27 -28.14 -23.50
C GLY A 556 28.47 -27.67 -24.32
N GLY A 557 28.28 -27.05 -25.50
CA GLY A 557 29.38 -26.50 -26.28
C GLY A 557 28.94 -25.61 -27.45
N GLY A 558 29.86 -24.76 -27.93
CA GLY A 558 29.57 -23.76 -28.98
C GLY A 558 29.04 -24.35 -30.29
N SER A 559 29.51 -25.54 -30.71
CA SER A 559 29.01 -26.19 -31.92
C SER A 559 27.54 -26.62 -31.82
N GLN A 560 27.09 -27.06 -30.64
CA GLN A 560 25.69 -27.41 -30.40
C GLN A 560 24.83 -26.16 -30.31
N GLU A 561 25.35 -25.11 -29.68
CA GLU A 561 24.64 -23.85 -29.59
C GLU A 561 24.48 -23.16 -30.97
N LEU A 562 25.42 -23.36 -31.89
CA LEU A 562 25.27 -22.89 -33.26
C LEU A 562 24.05 -23.52 -33.95
N LEU A 563 23.70 -24.77 -33.64
CA LEU A 563 22.51 -25.43 -34.17
C LEU A 563 21.22 -24.77 -33.66
N ILE A 564 21.14 -24.47 -32.35
CA ILE A 564 19.98 -23.75 -31.81
C ILE A 564 19.94 -22.30 -32.33
N LYS A 565 21.09 -21.66 -32.51
CA LYS A 565 21.18 -20.32 -33.12
C LYS A 565 20.58 -20.32 -34.53
N THR A 566 21.06 -21.19 -35.42
CA THR A 566 20.55 -21.31 -36.80
C THR A 566 19.07 -21.63 -36.81
N ARG A 567 18.60 -22.46 -35.88
CA ARG A 567 17.17 -22.74 -35.72
C ARG A 567 16.37 -21.48 -35.36
N LEU A 568 16.83 -20.70 -34.38
CA LEU A 568 16.17 -19.47 -33.96
C LEU A 568 16.10 -18.43 -35.11
N GLU A 569 17.16 -18.36 -35.93
CA GLU A 569 17.22 -17.51 -37.13
C GLU A 569 16.26 -17.99 -38.25
N GLY A 570 16.09 -19.31 -38.43
CA GLY A 570 15.31 -19.89 -39.53
C GLY A 570 13.82 -20.19 -39.26
N ALA A 571 13.38 -20.29 -38.00
CA ALA A 571 12.08 -20.87 -37.68
C ALA A 571 10.89 -19.90 -37.67
N THR A 572 9.73 -20.37 -38.15
CA THR A 572 8.39 -19.99 -37.68
C THR A 572 8.29 -20.30 -36.18
N GLN A 573 8.52 -19.30 -35.33
CA GLN A 573 8.51 -19.46 -33.88
C GLN A 573 7.07 -19.54 -33.33
N SER A 574 6.92 -20.05 -32.10
CA SER A 574 5.63 -20.22 -31.41
C SER A 574 4.70 -19.01 -31.58
N THR A 575 3.47 -19.26 -32.04
CA THR A 575 2.47 -18.23 -32.33
C THR A 575 1.83 -17.63 -31.07
N ASN A 576 1.96 -18.30 -29.92
CA ASN A 576 1.29 -17.94 -28.67
C ASN A 576 2.25 -17.80 -27.48
N ALA A 577 3.42 -17.20 -27.72
CA ALA A 577 4.38 -16.87 -26.68
C ALA A 577 4.21 -15.42 -26.21
N ALA A 578 4.29 -15.18 -24.90
CA ALA A 578 4.21 -13.84 -24.33
C ALA A 578 5.13 -13.70 -23.11
N ALA A 579 5.49 -12.45 -22.81
CA ALA A 579 6.25 -12.05 -21.63
C ALA A 579 5.38 -11.17 -20.71
N LEU A 580 5.39 -11.45 -19.42
CA LEU A 580 4.82 -10.62 -18.37
C LEU A 580 5.95 -10.01 -17.52
N ASN A 581 5.91 -8.70 -17.29
CA ASN A 581 6.81 -8.08 -16.32
C ASN A 581 6.28 -8.27 -14.89
N ARG A 582 7.01 -9.02 -14.05
CA ARG A 582 6.60 -9.37 -12.68
C ARG A 582 6.74 -8.20 -11.71
N ASN A 583 7.71 -7.32 -11.92
CA ASN A 583 7.95 -6.16 -11.05
C ASN A 583 6.90 -5.07 -11.20
N ARG A 584 6.11 -5.12 -12.28
CA ARG A 584 5.17 -4.06 -12.64
C ARG A 584 3.71 -4.41 -12.34
N GLN A 585 3.48 -5.48 -11.59
CA GLN A 585 2.14 -5.95 -11.24
C GLN A 585 1.59 -5.24 -9.99
N SER A 586 0.27 -5.26 -9.84
CA SER A 586 -0.42 -4.63 -8.72
C SER A 586 -0.65 -5.63 -7.59
N HIS A 587 -0.58 -5.16 -6.34
CA HIS A 587 -0.91 -5.96 -5.16
C HIS A 587 -2.03 -5.31 -4.37
N LEU A 588 -3.02 -6.09 -3.97
CA LEU A 588 -4.12 -5.62 -3.12
C LEU A 588 -4.18 -6.50 -1.87
N THR A 589 -4.44 -5.86 -0.73
CA THR A 589 -4.74 -6.55 0.52
C THR A 589 -6.15 -6.21 0.95
N ILE A 590 -6.99 -7.24 1.03
CA ILE A 590 -8.38 -7.13 1.47
C ILE A 590 -8.55 -7.98 2.72
N ARG A 591 -9.11 -7.43 3.78
CA ARG A 591 -9.49 -8.19 4.97
C ARG A 591 -10.90 -8.73 4.79
N VAL A 592 -11.06 -10.02 4.98
CA VAL A 592 -12.34 -10.73 4.99
C VAL A 592 -12.66 -11.10 6.42
N ILE A 593 -13.86 -10.75 6.87
CA ILE A 593 -14.31 -10.97 8.23
C ILE A 593 -15.52 -11.88 8.16
N THR A 594 -15.38 -13.05 8.77
CA THR A 594 -16.39 -14.11 8.77
C THR A 594 -16.96 -14.28 10.17
N ARG A 595 -18.22 -14.71 10.25
CA ARG A 595 -18.88 -15.00 11.52
C ARG A 595 -18.99 -16.51 11.71
N GLU A 596 -18.39 -16.99 12.78
CA GLU A 596 -18.44 -18.40 13.17
C GLU A 596 -19.06 -18.57 14.56
N MET A 597 -19.64 -19.74 14.81
CA MET A 597 -20.16 -20.10 16.12
C MET A 597 -18.99 -20.20 17.10
N ASP A 598 -19.10 -19.55 18.25
CA ASP A 598 -18.10 -19.62 19.30
C ASP A 598 -18.37 -20.83 20.20
N TYR A 599 -17.69 -21.95 19.91
CA TYR A 599 -17.82 -23.18 20.67
C TYR A 599 -17.21 -23.08 22.08
N GLY A 600 -16.28 -22.15 22.32
CA GLY A 600 -15.55 -22.03 23.59
C GLY A 600 -16.35 -21.32 24.68
N SER A 601 -17.14 -20.32 24.33
CA SER A 601 -17.95 -19.57 25.30
C SER A 601 -19.27 -20.23 25.71
N ASN A 602 -19.58 -21.39 25.11
CA ASN A 602 -20.70 -22.26 25.47
C ASN A 602 -20.30 -23.40 26.43
N VAL A 603 -19.02 -23.52 26.82
CA VAL A 603 -18.60 -24.44 27.88
C VAL A 603 -18.96 -23.82 29.22
N ARG A 604 -19.93 -24.46 29.88
CA ARG A 604 -20.37 -24.16 31.23
C ARG A 604 -19.20 -24.24 32.24
N PRO A 605 -19.03 -23.26 33.16
CA PRO A 605 -18.04 -23.36 34.24
C PRO A 605 -18.24 -24.59 35.14
N ASP A 606 -19.45 -25.15 35.16
CA ASP A 606 -19.86 -26.36 35.86
C ASP A 606 -19.44 -27.68 35.15
N ASN A 607 -18.77 -27.61 33.99
CA ASN A 607 -18.27 -28.76 33.23
C ASN A 607 -16.74 -29.01 33.38
N THR A 608 -16.08 -28.39 34.37
CA THR A 608 -14.71 -28.69 34.81
C THR A 608 -14.73 -29.23 36.23
#